data_AF-A0A973D9G1-F1
#
_entry.id   AF-A0A973D9G1-F1
#
_cell.length_a   1.000
_cell.length_b   1.000
_cell.length_c   1.000
_cell.angle_alpha   90.00
_cell.angle_beta   90.00
_cell.angle_gamma   90.00
#
_symmetry.space_group_name_H-M   'P 1'
#
loop_
_entity.id
_entity.type
_entity.pdbx_description
1 polymer ?
#
loop_
_entity_poly.entity_id
_entity_poly.type
_entity_poly.pdbx_seq_one_letter_code
_entity_poly.pdbx_strand_id
1 'polypeptide(L)'
;MNLLKVVNEMLAGDIVTPKAICHNIAERKVMTLDESRHAFMQADKCFKSWPKFSGDIGYPIPSTSKAMTNAQQYMYCLQEGSFWEGQQGELRRELLAHMAKELSNEDF
;
A
#
# COMPACT_ATOMS: atom_id res chain seq x y z
N MET A 1 16.52 1.21 4.72
CA MET A 1 15.78 0.06 4.11
C MET A 1 15.16 0.51 2.78
N ASN A 2 15.18 -0.29 1.72
CA ASN A 2 14.66 0.09 0.39
C ASN A 2 13.15 -0.23 0.28
N LEU A 3 12.33 0.74 -0.13
CA LEU A 3 10.88 0.58 -0.33
C LEU A 3 10.53 -0.52 -1.34
N LEU A 4 11.31 -0.66 -2.43
CA LEU A 4 11.12 -1.71 -3.43
C LEU A 4 11.24 -3.11 -2.79
N LYS A 5 12.20 -3.29 -1.88
CA LYS A 5 12.38 -4.54 -1.14
C LYS A 5 11.12 -4.87 -0.32
N VAL A 6 10.59 -3.88 0.40
CA VAL A 6 9.38 -4.04 1.22
C VAL A 6 8.17 -4.44 0.37
N VAL A 7 7.99 -3.75 -0.76
CA VAL A 7 6.90 -4.04 -1.71
C VAL A 7 7.01 -5.47 -2.27
N ASN A 8 8.21 -5.90 -2.67
CA ASN A 8 8.44 -7.25 -3.19
C ASN A 8 8.18 -8.34 -2.13
N GLU A 9 8.58 -8.12 -0.89
CA GLU A 9 8.28 -9.04 0.21
C GLU A 9 6.76 -9.16 0.44
N MET A 10 6.02 -8.04 0.40
CA MET A 10 4.55 -8.05 0.52
C MET A 10 3.88 -8.80 -0.64
N LEU A 11 4.39 -8.64 -1.88
CA LEU A 11 3.92 -9.39 -3.04
C LEU A 11 4.19 -10.90 -2.92
N ALA A 12 5.29 -11.29 -2.27
CA ALA A 12 5.61 -12.68 -1.97
C ALA A 12 4.77 -13.27 -0.83
N GLY A 13 3.87 -12.49 -0.22
CA GLY A 13 3.01 -12.92 0.88
C GLY A 13 3.65 -12.77 2.26
N ASP A 14 4.86 -12.21 2.36
CA ASP A 14 5.44 -11.82 3.64
C ASP A 14 4.77 -10.53 4.12
N ILE A 15 3.70 -10.69 4.89
CA ILE A 15 2.83 -9.62 5.38
C ILE A 15 3.02 -9.55 6.89
N VAL A 16 3.73 -8.51 7.36
CA VAL A 16 4.05 -8.32 8.78
C VAL A 16 2.80 -7.95 9.57
N THR A 17 1.89 -7.18 8.96
CA THR A 17 0.59 -6.88 9.55
C THR A 17 -0.49 -6.90 8.48
N PRO A 18 -1.73 -7.33 8.78
CA PRO A 18 -2.84 -7.20 7.84
C PRO A 18 -3.20 -5.73 7.53
N LYS A 19 -2.59 -4.74 8.22
CA LYS A 19 -2.89 -3.30 8.09
C LYS A 19 -2.45 -2.73 6.73
N ALA A 20 -2.78 -1.45 6.51
CA ALA A 20 -2.44 -0.66 5.33
C ALA A 20 -1.01 -0.86 4.80
N ILE A 21 -0.83 -0.68 3.49
CA ILE A 21 0.49 -0.70 2.83
C ILE A 21 1.48 0.22 3.58
N CYS A 22 1.06 1.43 3.93
CA CYS A 22 1.86 2.39 4.70
C CYS A 22 2.23 1.90 6.11
N HIS A 23 1.38 1.10 6.77
CA HIS A 23 1.70 0.50 8.05
C HIS A 23 2.72 -0.64 7.92
N ASN A 24 2.63 -1.46 6.86
CA ASN A 24 3.66 -2.48 6.60
C ASN A 24 5.04 -1.86 6.33
N ILE A 25 5.08 -0.68 5.69
CA ILE A 25 6.31 0.10 5.50
C ILE A 25 6.86 0.59 6.85
N ALA A 26 6.01 1.15 7.71
CA ALA A 26 6.43 1.73 8.99
C ALA A 26 6.81 0.68 10.06
N GLU A 27 6.15 -0.48 10.08
CA GLU A 27 6.30 -1.50 11.13
C GLU A 27 7.51 -2.42 10.91
N ARG A 28 8.11 -2.45 9.71
CA ARG A 28 9.32 -3.26 9.40
C ARG A 28 10.63 -2.71 10.01
N LYS A 29 10.62 -2.25 11.27
CA LYS A 29 11.77 -1.80 12.13
C LYS A 29 13.15 -2.08 11.49
N VAL A 30 13.98 -1.12 11.06
CA VAL A 30 14.44 0.12 11.70
C VAL A 30 14.72 1.14 10.58
N MET A 31 13.75 2.01 10.27
CA MET A 31 14.01 3.18 9.44
C MET A 31 14.23 4.39 10.34
N THR A 32 15.26 5.18 10.05
CA THR A 32 15.38 6.53 10.59
C THR A 32 14.16 7.37 10.18
N LEU A 33 13.95 8.50 10.85
CA LEU A 33 12.87 9.43 10.48
C LEU A 33 12.99 9.88 9.02
N ASP A 34 14.22 10.09 8.53
CA ASP A 34 14.47 10.52 7.16
C ASP A 34 14.22 9.41 6.13
N GLU A 35 14.62 8.17 6.42
CA GLU A 35 14.28 7.02 5.57
C GLU A 35 12.76 6.80 5.49
N SER A 36 12.06 6.97 6.62
CA SER A 36 10.60 6.87 6.66
C SER A 36 9.97 7.97 5.80
N ARG A 37 10.40 9.23 5.95
CA ARG A 37 9.91 10.35 5.15
C ARG A 37 10.15 10.11 3.66
N HIS A 38 11.34 9.64 3.28
CA HIS A 38 11.66 9.35 1.90
C HIS A 38 10.79 8.24 1.32
N ALA A 39 10.61 7.14 2.06
CA ALA A 39 9.73 6.04 1.67
C ALA A 39 8.27 6.50 1.50
N PHE A 40 7.77 7.37 2.40
CA PHE A 40 6.44 7.96 2.25
C PHE A 40 6.32 8.84 1.00
N MET A 41 7.33 9.65 0.68
CA MET A 41 7.33 10.46 -0.54
C MET A 41 7.33 9.60 -1.81
N GLN A 42 8.13 8.54 -1.84
CA GLN A 42 8.15 7.59 -2.96
C GLN A 42 6.82 6.83 -3.08
N ALA A 43 6.24 6.42 -1.95
CA ALA A 43 4.92 5.78 -1.95
C ALA A 43 3.83 6.73 -2.46
N ASP A 44 3.82 7.99 -2.03
CA ASP A 44 2.88 9.01 -2.52
C ASP A 44 2.99 9.21 -4.04
N LYS A 45 4.22 9.31 -4.57
CA LYS A 45 4.43 9.36 -6.04
C LYS A 45 3.84 8.12 -6.73
N CYS A 46 4.10 6.92 -6.20
CA CYS A 46 3.58 5.68 -6.78
C CYS A 46 2.06 5.63 -6.74
N PHE A 47 1.45 6.07 -5.63
CA PHE A 47 0.00 6.13 -5.49
C PHE A 47 -0.58 7.07 -6.54
N LYS A 48 -0.05 8.28 -6.67
CA LYS A 48 -0.53 9.27 -7.64
C LYS A 48 -0.36 8.85 -9.09
N SER A 49 0.62 8.00 -9.42
CA SER A 49 0.78 7.45 -10.77
C SER A 49 -0.10 6.23 -11.05
N TRP A 50 -0.73 5.64 -10.03
CA TRP A 50 -1.63 4.51 -10.21
C TRP A 50 -3.03 4.98 -10.68
N PRO A 51 -3.55 4.52 -11.83
CA PRO A 51 -4.80 5.03 -12.40
C PRO A 51 -6.05 4.86 -11.53
N LYS A 52 -6.02 3.93 -10.57
CA LYS A 52 -7.15 3.64 -9.66
C LYS A 52 -6.99 4.29 -8.30
N PHE A 53 -5.99 5.15 -8.11
CA PHE A 53 -5.77 5.83 -6.85
C PHE A 53 -7.04 6.53 -6.37
N SER A 54 -7.32 6.35 -5.09
CA SER A 54 -8.55 6.84 -4.46
C SER A 54 -8.60 8.36 -4.29
N GLY A 55 -7.46 9.05 -4.47
CA GLY A 55 -7.28 10.46 -4.13
C GLY A 55 -6.82 10.71 -2.69
N ASP A 56 -6.76 9.66 -1.85
CA ASP A 56 -6.39 9.76 -0.44
C ASP A 56 -5.17 8.88 -0.12
N ILE A 57 -4.06 9.49 0.29
CA ILE A 57 -2.80 8.81 0.61
C ILE A 57 -2.94 7.89 1.82
N GLY A 58 -3.82 8.22 2.77
CA GLY A 58 -4.10 7.38 3.94
C GLY A 58 -4.86 6.11 3.56
N TYR A 59 -5.66 6.18 2.49
CA TYR A 59 -6.50 5.08 2.00
C TYR A 59 -6.38 4.97 0.46
N PRO A 60 -5.20 4.60 -0.07
CA PRO A 60 -4.89 4.76 -1.50
C PRO A 60 -5.71 3.85 -2.43
N ILE A 61 -6.35 2.83 -1.87
CA ILE A 61 -7.24 1.91 -2.58
C ILE A 61 -8.68 2.42 -2.46
N PRO A 62 -9.39 2.61 -3.58
CA PRO A 62 -10.77 3.07 -3.55
C PRO A 62 -11.69 1.99 -2.95
N SER A 63 -12.78 2.42 -2.34
CA SER A 63 -13.83 1.52 -1.89
C SER A 63 -14.42 0.74 -3.06
N THR A 64 -14.62 -0.55 -2.87
CA THR A 64 -15.33 -1.43 -3.82
C THR A 64 -16.84 -1.39 -3.63
N SER A 65 -17.31 -0.75 -2.55
CA SER A 65 -18.72 -0.56 -2.25
C SER A 65 -19.11 0.90 -2.42
N LYS A 66 -20.20 1.16 -3.15
CA LYS A 66 -20.80 2.50 -3.26
C LYS A 66 -21.37 3.01 -1.94
N ALA A 67 -21.58 2.13 -0.96
CA ALA A 67 -22.13 2.48 0.35
C ALA A 67 -21.06 2.82 1.39
N MET A 68 -19.77 2.61 1.07
CA MET A 68 -18.66 2.83 1.99
C MET A 68 -17.65 3.82 1.41
N THR A 69 -17.13 4.72 2.25
CA THR A 69 -15.93 5.50 1.94
C THR A 69 -14.69 4.59 1.91
N ASN A 70 -13.58 5.08 1.35
CA ASN A 70 -12.30 4.33 1.32
C ASN A 70 -11.85 3.95 2.74
N ALA A 71 -12.00 4.87 3.70
CA ALA A 71 -11.69 4.63 5.10
C ALA A 71 -12.63 3.58 5.74
N GLN A 72 -13.94 3.63 5.45
CA GLN A 72 -14.90 2.65 5.97
C GLN A 72 -14.62 1.24 5.41
N GLN A 73 -14.36 1.13 4.10
CA GLN A 73 -14.01 -0.13 3.48
C GLN A 73 -12.70 -0.69 4.06
N TYR A 74 -11.71 0.17 4.31
CA TYR A 74 -10.48 -0.22 4.99
C TYR A 74 -10.75 -0.78 6.40
N MET A 75 -11.57 -0.08 7.21
CA MET A 75 -11.91 -0.53 8.55
C MET A 75 -12.70 -1.84 8.55
N TYR A 76 -13.60 -2.02 7.58
CA TYR A 76 -14.33 -3.27 7.37
C TYR A 76 -13.37 -4.43 7.09
N CYS A 77 -12.47 -4.29 6.11
CA CYS A 77 -11.47 -5.32 5.80
C CYS A 77 -10.54 -5.62 7.00
N LEU A 78 -10.27 -4.63 7.84
CA LEU A 78 -9.50 -4.82 9.08
C LEU A 78 -10.25 -5.67 10.10
N GLN A 79 -11.53 -5.38 10.32
CA GLN A 79 -12.36 -6.10 11.28
C GLN A 79 -12.62 -7.54 10.83
N GLU A 80 -12.85 -7.75 9.55
CA GLU A 80 -13.11 -9.06 8.96
C GLU A 80 -11.83 -9.87 8.69
N GLY A 81 -10.64 -9.27 8.81
CA GLY A 81 -9.37 -9.92 8.46
C GLY A 81 -9.20 -10.21 6.96
N SER A 82 -10.05 -9.66 6.10
CA SER A 82 -10.16 -9.98 4.67
C SER A 82 -9.34 -9.06 3.75
N PHE A 83 -8.32 -8.40 4.30
CA PHE A 83 -7.54 -7.37 3.60
C PHE A 83 -6.85 -7.78 2.30
N TRP A 84 -6.59 -9.08 2.16
CA TRP A 84 -5.91 -9.67 1.01
C TRP A 84 -6.86 -10.54 0.19
N GLU A 85 -8.14 -10.52 0.52
CA GLU A 85 -9.18 -11.33 -0.10
C GLU A 85 -10.14 -10.47 -0.92
N GLY A 86 -10.85 -11.13 -1.83
CA GLY A 86 -11.81 -10.50 -2.73
C GLY A 86 -11.24 -9.32 -3.53
N GLN A 87 -12.15 -8.45 -3.97
CA GLN A 87 -11.83 -7.33 -4.86
C GLN A 87 -10.88 -6.29 -4.20
N GLN A 88 -10.99 -6.09 -2.88
CA GLN A 88 -10.07 -5.21 -2.14
C GLN A 88 -8.63 -5.78 -2.13
N GLY A 89 -8.47 -7.08 -1.89
CA GLY A 89 -7.17 -7.75 -1.95
C GLY A 89 -6.55 -7.72 -3.35
N GLU A 90 -7.35 -7.88 -4.39
CA GLU A 90 -6.91 -7.76 -5.79
C GLU A 90 -6.37 -6.37 -6.10
N LEU A 91 -7.11 -5.32 -5.74
CA LEU A 91 -6.67 -3.94 -5.90
C LEU A 91 -5.39 -3.64 -5.11
N ARG A 92 -5.24 -4.23 -3.92
CA ARG A 92 -4.02 -4.10 -3.11
C ARG A 92 -2.81 -4.74 -3.81
N ARG A 93 -2.96 -5.94 -4.36
CA ARG A 93 -1.90 -6.62 -5.12
C ARG A 93 -1.55 -5.86 -6.39
N GLU A 94 -2.55 -5.35 -7.11
CA GLU A 94 -2.35 -4.52 -8.30
C GLU A 94 -1.56 -3.26 -7.97
N LEU A 95 -1.92 -2.55 -6.89
CA LEU A 95 -1.20 -1.37 -6.44
C LEU A 95 0.25 -1.71 -6.06
N LEU A 96 0.48 -2.81 -5.34
CA LEU A 96 1.84 -3.23 -4.99
C LEU A 96 2.67 -3.59 -6.22
N ALA A 97 2.09 -4.26 -7.20
CA ALA A 97 2.76 -4.56 -8.47
C ALA A 97 3.11 -3.28 -9.24
N HIS A 98 2.20 -2.29 -9.24
CA HIS A 98 2.46 -0.96 -9.79
C HIS A 98 3.63 -0.28 -9.06
N MET A 99 3.61 -0.24 -7.72
CA MET A 99 4.71 0.32 -6.93
C MET A 99 6.05 -0.38 -7.24
N ALA A 100 6.07 -1.71 -7.34
CA ALA A 100 7.28 -2.46 -7.63
C ALA A 100 7.87 -2.07 -8.99
N LYS A 101 7.02 -1.92 -10.01
CA LYS A 101 7.41 -1.47 -11.34
C LYS A 101 8.01 -0.06 -11.29
N GLU A 102 7.29 0.90 -10.69
CA GLU A 102 7.72 2.29 -10.63
C GLU A 102 9.04 2.45 -9.88
N LEU A 103 9.19 1.80 -8.73
CA LEU A 103 10.40 1.85 -7.90
C LEU A 103 11.60 1.10 -8.50
N SER A 104 11.38 0.25 -9.50
CA SER A 104 12.45 -0.45 -10.24
C SER A 104 13.04 0.39 -11.38
N ASN A 105 12.37 1.48 -11.76
CA ASN A 105 12.89 2.40 -12.77
C ASN A 105 13.94 3.33 -12.14
N GLU A 106 15.11 3.47 -12.78
CA GLU A 106 16.24 4.26 -12.26
C GLU A 106 15.92 5.77 -12.11
N ASP A 107 14.84 6.24 -12.73
CA ASP A 107 14.41 7.65 -12.75
C ASP A 107 13.41 8.04 -11.63
N PHE A 108 13.11 7.14 -10.69
CA PHE A 108 11.99 7.31 -9.72
C PHE A 108 12.35 7.94 -8.35
#